data_AF-A0A0S4LBZ3-F1
#
_entry.id   AF-A0A0S4LBZ3-F1
#
_cell.length_a   1.000
_cell.length_b   1.000
_cell.length_c   1.000
_cell.angle_alpha   90.00
_cell.angle_beta   90.00
_cell.angle_gamma   90.00
#
_symmetry.space_group_name_H-M   'P 1'
#
loop_
_entity.id
_entity.type
_entity.pdbx_description
1 polymer ?
#
loop_
_entity_poly.entity_id
_entity_poly.type
_entity_poly.pdbx_seq_one_letter_code
_entity_poly.pdbx_strand_id
1 'polypeptide(L)'
;MPLPKVTTPALGSIHRHGNPAQRIFYWNAGSPQVVPTHWRLKVGGTPGSGNYYTGIVPEPAHQATVIFNQNPPTGKKVYALVEWSTNGGATFPNQGDIISFTCNP
;
A
#
# COMPACT_ATOMS: atom_id res chain seq x y z
N MET A 1 4.87 -8.11 16.84
CA MET A 1 3.73 -7.18 16.67
C MET A 1 3.19 -7.40 15.27
N PRO A 2 1.86 -7.48 15.06
CA PRO A 2 1.32 -7.64 13.71
C PRO A 2 1.65 -6.39 12.89
N LEU A 3 2.28 -6.62 11.74
CA LEU A 3 2.71 -5.59 10.81
C LEU A 3 1.56 -5.27 9.85
N PRO A 4 1.55 -4.07 9.25
CA PRO A 4 0.52 -3.75 8.28
C PRO A 4 0.65 -4.60 7.03
N LYS A 5 -0.44 -4.83 6.32
CA LYS A 5 -0.42 -5.67 5.12
C LYS A 5 -1.31 -5.09 4.04
N VAL A 6 -0.77 -5.00 2.83
CA VAL A 6 -1.57 -4.72 1.63
C VAL A 6 -2.44 -5.94 1.35
N THR A 7 -3.76 -5.74 1.33
CA THR A 7 -4.76 -6.79 1.05
C THR A 7 -5.22 -6.76 -0.39
N THR A 8 -5.21 -5.58 -1.01
CA THR A 8 -5.52 -5.37 -2.42
C THR A 8 -4.51 -4.40 -3.03
N PRO A 9 -3.90 -4.74 -4.18
CA PRO A 9 -4.07 -5.98 -4.95
C PRO A 9 -3.58 -7.22 -4.18
N ALA A 10 -4.19 -8.38 -4.46
CA ALA A 10 -3.73 -9.62 -3.85
C ALA A 10 -2.33 -9.98 -4.38
N LEU A 11 -1.51 -10.65 -3.56
CA LEU A 11 -0.20 -11.13 -3.97
C LEU A 11 -0.29 -12.02 -5.23
N GLY A 12 0.51 -11.70 -6.25
CA GLY A 12 0.56 -12.42 -7.53
C GLY A 12 -0.59 -12.10 -8.49
N SER A 13 -1.50 -11.21 -8.11
CA SER A 13 -2.65 -10.86 -8.94
C SER A 13 -2.26 -10.05 -10.19
N ILE A 14 -3.19 -10.01 -11.16
CA ILE A 14 -3.10 -9.15 -12.34
C ILE A 14 -4.02 -7.96 -12.12
N HIS A 15 -3.46 -6.77 -12.25
CA HIS A 15 -4.11 -5.50 -12.05
C HIS A 15 -4.28 -4.79 -13.38
N ARG A 16 -5.52 -4.51 -13.79
CA ARG A 16 -5.82 -3.82 -15.05
C ARG A 16 -5.91 -2.33 -14.83
N HIS A 17 -4.90 -1.60 -15.29
CA HIS A 17 -4.81 -0.16 -15.06
C HIS A 17 -5.91 0.62 -15.78
N GLY A 18 -6.47 0.09 -16.87
CA GLY A 18 -7.67 0.63 -17.52
C GLY A 18 -8.93 0.63 -16.64
N ASN A 19 -8.96 -0.09 -15.52
CA ASN A 19 -10.07 -0.10 -14.58
C ASN A 19 -9.79 0.79 -13.35
N PRO A 20 -10.47 1.95 -13.19
CA PRO A 20 -10.30 2.83 -12.04
C PRO A 20 -10.54 2.16 -10.69
N ALA A 21 -11.47 1.20 -10.61
CA ALA A 21 -11.74 0.46 -9.38
C ALA A 21 -10.58 -0.45 -8.98
N GLN A 22 -9.78 -0.89 -9.96
CA GLN A 22 -8.58 -1.65 -9.65
C GLN A 22 -7.47 -0.74 -9.16
N ARG A 23 -7.38 0.53 -9.55
CA ARG A 23 -6.35 1.49 -9.07
C ARG A 23 -6.37 1.76 -7.55
N ILE A 24 -7.25 1.11 -6.80
CA ILE A 24 -7.41 1.22 -5.36
C ILE A 24 -6.52 0.21 -4.65
N PHE A 25 -5.71 0.69 -3.71
CA PHE A 25 -5.05 -0.14 -2.71
C PHE A 25 -5.89 -0.23 -1.45
N TYR A 26 -6.02 -1.43 -0.90
CA TYR A 26 -6.52 -1.66 0.44
C TYR A 26 -5.41 -2.29 1.28
N TRP A 27 -5.37 -1.93 2.54
CA TRP A 27 -4.43 -2.50 3.50
C TRP A 27 -5.08 -2.58 4.87
N ASN A 28 -4.50 -3.38 5.77
CA ASN A 28 -4.85 -3.40 7.18
C ASN A 28 -3.63 -3.02 8.03
N ALA A 29 -3.84 -2.36 9.16
CA ALA A 29 -2.74 -2.10 10.10
C ALA A 29 -2.27 -3.36 10.86
N GLY A 30 -2.98 -4.48 10.68
CA GLY A 30 -2.92 -5.65 11.57
C GLY A 30 -3.83 -5.47 12.78
N SER A 31 -3.52 -6.15 13.89
CA SER A 31 -4.08 -5.88 15.22
C SER A 31 -3.02 -5.17 16.06
N PRO A 32 -2.68 -3.91 15.71
CA PRO A 32 -1.55 -3.26 16.33
C PRO A 32 -1.86 -3.00 17.80
N GLN A 33 -0.88 -3.21 18.69
CA GLN A 33 -1.00 -2.85 20.11
C GLN A 33 -1.10 -1.32 20.32
N VAL A 34 -0.81 -0.55 19.27
CA VAL A 34 -0.83 0.91 19.25
C VAL A 34 -1.66 1.39 18.06
N VAL A 35 -2.41 2.47 18.25
CA VAL A 35 -3.30 3.01 17.22
C VAL A 35 -2.46 3.78 16.17
N PRO A 36 -2.44 3.34 14.90
CA PRO A 36 -1.73 4.04 13.85
C PRO A 36 -2.46 5.36 13.52
N THR A 37 -1.72 6.44 13.36
CA THR A 37 -2.28 7.77 13.02
C THR A 37 -2.08 8.12 11.55
N HIS A 38 -0.98 7.66 10.94
CA HIS A 38 -0.65 7.92 9.55
C HIS A 38 -0.13 6.67 8.86
N TRP A 39 -0.27 6.64 7.54
CA TRP A 39 0.23 5.55 6.71
C TRP A 39 1.06 6.08 5.54
N ARG A 40 1.94 5.22 5.03
CA ARG A 40 2.72 5.44 3.81
C ARG A 40 2.67 4.18 2.96
N LEU A 41 2.21 4.29 1.71
CA LEU A 41 2.23 3.22 0.72
C LEU A 41 3.34 3.51 -0.29
N LYS A 42 4.30 2.59 -0.41
CA LYS A 42 5.34 2.62 -1.44
C LYS A 42 4.92 1.71 -2.59
N VAL A 43 4.94 2.21 -3.83
CA VAL A 43 4.60 1.46 -5.04
C VAL A 43 5.62 1.73 -6.14
N GLY A 44 6.19 0.67 -6.71
CA GLY A 44 7.18 0.81 -7.78
C GLY A 44 7.58 -0.49 -8.47
N GLY A 45 8.50 -0.38 -9.42
CA GLY A 45 8.98 -1.51 -10.24
C GLY A 45 10.04 -2.38 -9.55
N THR A 46 10.51 -2.00 -8.36
CA THR A 46 11.47 -2.78 -7.56
C THR A 46 11.03 -2.85 -6.09
N PRO A 47 11.36 -3.91 -5.36
CA PRO A 47 10.97 -4.06 -3.95
C PRO A 47 11.44 -2.88 -3.10
N GLY A 48 10.53 -2.29 -2.32
CA GLY A 48 10.83 -1.21 -1.39
C GLY A 48 11.14 0.16 -2.03
N SER A 49 11.08 0.27 -3.36
CA SER A 49 11.35 1.50 -4.10
C SER A 49 10.12 1.99 -4.88
N GLY A 50 10.11 3.27 -5.23
CA GLY A 50 9.10 3.88 -6.09
C GLY A 50 8.49 5.14 -5.50
N ASN A 51 7.34 5.52 -6.04
CA ASN A 51 6.58 6.62 -5.48
C ASN A 51 5.97 6.20 -4.15
N TYR A 52 5.81 7.17 -3.27
CA TYR A 52 5.08 6.96 -2.03
C TYR A 52 3.86 7.85 -1.97
N TYR A 53 2.82 7.29 -1.37
CA TYR A 53 1.57 7.96 -1.04
C TYR A 53 1.43 7.95 0.47
N THR A 54 0.88 9.01 1.04
CA THR A 54 0.70 9.12 2.49
C THR A 54 -0.69 9.60 2.81
N GLY A 55 -1.17 9.27 4.01
CA GLY A 55 -2.42 9.79 4.50
C GLY A 55 -2.61 9.54 5.99
N ILE A 56 -3.74 10.02 6.49
CA ILE A 56 -4.22 9.77 7.85
C ILE A 56 -4.92 8.41 7.86
N VAL A 57 -4.80 7.66 8.96
CA VAL A 57 -5.59 6.43 9.17
C VAL A 57 -6.94 6.84 9.76
N PRO A 58 -8.07 6.62 9.07
CA PRO A 58 -9.37 6.98 9.60
C PRO A 58 -9.81 6.00 10.69
N GLU A 59 -10.15 6.49 11.88
CA GLU A 59 -10.78 5.65 12.91
C GLU A 59 -12.19 5.21 12.49
N PRO A 60 -12.65 3.97 12.79
CA PRO A 60 -11.91 2.83 13.37
C PRO A 60 -11.28 1.92 12.29
N ALA A 61 -11.40 2.32 11.02
CA ALA A 61 -10.98 1.53 9.89
C ALA A 61 -9.47 1.71 9.67
N HIS A 62 -8.69 0.73 10.13
CA HIS A 62 -7.27 0.58 9.80
C HIS A 62 -7.02 0.29 8.31
N GLN A 63 -7.76 0.94 7.41
CA GLN A 63 -7.76 0.79 5.96
C GLN A 63 -7.64 2.18 5.33
N ALA A 64 -6.84 2.31 4.26
CA ALA A 64 -6.88 3.51 3.44
C ALA A 64 -6.85 3.16 1.96
N THR A 65 -7.59 3.96 1.19
CA THR A 65 -7.71 3.88 -0.27
C THR A 65 -6.64 4.76 -0.90
N VAL A 66 -5.80 4.18 -1.75
CA VAL A 66 -4.87 4.95 -2.60
C VAL A 66 -5.25 4.78 -4.04
N ILE A 67 -5.43 5.88 -4.77
CA ILE A 67 -5.60 5.85 -6.23
C ILE A 67 -4.23 6.02 -6.87
N PHE A 68 -3.71 4.94 -7.46
CA PHE A 68 -2.48 4.99 -8.23
C PHE A 68 -2.77 5.54 -9.63
N ASN A 69 -2.32 6.77 -9.91
CA ASN A 69 -2.57 7.46 -11.18
C ASN A 69 -1.42 7.36 -12.20
N GLN A 70 -0.27 6.79 -11.82
CA GLN A 70 0.82 6.60 -12.75
C GLN A 70 0.62 5.26 -13.46
N ASN A 71 0.65 5.21 -14.78
CA ASN A 71 0.70 3.93 -15.50
C ASN A 71 2.03 3.26 -15.16
N PRO A 72 2.09 2.19 -14.35
CA PRO A 72 3.33 1.44 -14.24
C PRO A 72 3.56 0.76 -15.62
N PRO A 73 4.81 0.59 -16.06
CA PRO A 73 5.09 0.04 -17.38
C PRO A 73 4.38 -1.30 -17.59
N THR A 74 3.59 -1.39 -18.66
CA THR A 74 2.80 -2.56 -19.06
C THR A 74 3.55 -3.88 -18.94
N GLY A 75 2.94 -4.89 -18.34
CA GLY A 75 3.49 -6.24 -18.24
C GLY A 75 4.64 -6.39 -17.24
N LYS A 76 4.94 -5.35 -16.46
CA LYS A 76 5.97 -5.42 -15.42
C LYS A 76 5.38 -5.84 -14.08
N LYS A 77 6.20 -6.56 -13.30
CA LYS A 77 5.95 -6.75 -11.87
C LYS A 77 6.04 -5.40 -11.17
N VAL A 78 5.02 -5.10 -10.39
CA VAL A 78 4.93 -3.97 -9.49
C VAL A 78 5.00 -4.51 -8.07
N TYR A 79 5.71 -3.80 -7.21
CA TYR A 79 5.83 -4.10 -5.80
C TYR A 79 5.11 -3.03 -5.00
N ALA A 80 4.38 -3.45 -3.97
CA ALA A 80 3.73 -2.54 -3.03
C ALA A 80 4.03 -2.95 -1.59
N LEU A 81 4.12 -1.93 -0.75
CA LEU A 81 4.48 -2.05 0.65
C LEU A 81 3.77 -0.93 1.41
N VAL A 82 3.13 -1.27 2.53
CA VAL A 82 2.54 -0.29 3.43
C VAL A 82 3.33 -0.18 4.72
N GLU A 83 3.42 1.03 5.24
CA GLU A 83 4.02 1.37 6.52
C GLU A 83 3.06 2.25 7.31
N TRP A 84 3.12 2.23 8.64
CA TRP A 84 2.36 3.17 9.47
C TRP A 84 3.19 3.84 10.57
N SER A 85 2.63 4.94 11.06
CA SER A 85 3.21 5.86 12.03
C SER A 85 2.23 6.09 13.18
N THR A 86 2.76 6.26 14.40
CA THR A 86 2.03 6.76 15.57
C THR A 86 2.36 8.22 15.88
N ASN A 87 3.42 8.79 15.30
CA ASN A 87 3.94 10.12 15.61
C ASN A 87 3.59 11.19 14.57
N GLY A 88 2.34 11.22 14.12
CA GLY A 88 1.89 12.25 13.17
C GLY A 88 2.51 12.12 11.77
N GLY A 89 3.03 10.95 11.40
CA GLY A 89 3.69 10.75 10.12
C GLY A 89 5.15 11.22 10.05
N ALA A 90 5.76 11.63 11.18
CA ALA A 90 7.16 12.06 11.20
C ALA A 90 8.12 10.89 10.87
N THR A 91 7.78 9.67 11.31
CA THR A 91 8.50 8.44 10.96
C THR A 91 7.53 7.30 10.68
N PHE A 92 7.92 6.35 9.82
CA PHE A 92 7.14 5.16 9.49
C PHE A 92 7.92 3.87 9.81
N PRO A 93 8.17 3.57 11.10
CA PRO A 93 9.01 2.44 11.48
C PRO A 93 8.32 1.08 11.34
N ASN A 94 7.00 1.06 11.18
CA ASN A 94 6.21 -0.17 11.18
C ASN A 94 5.94 -0.60 9.74
N GLN A 95 6.89 -1.35 9.20
CA GLN A 95 6.87 -1.79 7.81
C GLN A 95 6.13 -3.13 7.65
N GLY A 96 5.24 -3.19 6.66
CA GLY A 96 4.55 -4.40 6.25
C GLY A 96 5.34 -5.30 5.32
N ASP A 97 4.74 -6.43 4.96
CA ASP A 97 5.26 -7.30 3.91
C ASP A 97 5.19 -6.64 2.54
N ILE A 98 6.20 -6.89 1.71
CA ILE A 98 6.18 -6.50 0.30
C ILE A 98 5.31 -7.49 -0.45
N ILE A 99 4.30 -6.98 -1.15
CA ILE A 99 3.54 -7.74 -2.14
C ILE A 99 4.04 -7.41 -3.55
N SER A 100 3.84 -8.34 -4.48
CA SER A 100 4.03 -8.09 -5.90
C SER A 100 2.78 -8.44 -6.70
N PHE A 101 2.46 -7.66 -7.72
CA PHE A 101 1.38 -7.93 -8.66
C PHE A 101 1.83 -7.51 -10.06
N THR A 102 1.18 -8.02 -11.10
CA THR A 102 1.49 -7.65 -12.48
C THR A 102 0.52 -6.58 -12.94
N CYS A 103 1.01 -5.49 -13.50
CA CYS A 103 0.13 -4.48 -14.08
C CYS A 103 -0.04 -4.71 -15.59
N ASN A 104 -1.28 -4.79 -16.04
CA ASN A 104 -1.66 -4.87 -17.44
C ASN A 104 -2.47 -3.61 -17.78
N PRO A 105 -2.27 -2.96 -18.95
CA PRO A 105 -3.13 -1.87 -19.39
C PRO A 105 -4.59 -2.31 -19.50
#